data_AF-A0A2P6GE50-F1
#
_entry.id   AF-A0A2P6GE50-F1
#
_cell.length_a   1.000
_cell.length_b   1.000
_cell.length_c   1.000
_cell.angle_alpha   90.00
_cell.angle_beta   90.00
_cell.angle_gamma   90.00
#
_symmetry.space_group_name_H-M   'P 1'
#
loop_
_entity.id
_entity.type
_entity.pdbx_description
1 polymer ?
#
loop_
_entity_poly.entity_id
_entity_poly.type
_entity_poly.pdbx_seq_one_letter_code
_entity_poly.pdbx_strand_id
1 'polypeptide(L)'
;QRGRMIVCGNAGKNLGDSMYDGTIYVGGSVKSFGVDAVEAELTDIDKAWLKRKLTQYEMMPEKGVDHFTKVVAGKMLWNYDNLEPTEKKLIL
;
A
#
# COMPACT_ATOMS: atom_id res chain seq x y z
N GLN A 1 -8.36 6.15 0.64
CA GLN A 1 -8.50 5.03 -0.32
C GLN A 1 -8.65 3.75 0.49
N ARG A 2 -9.32 2.69 0.02
CA ARG A 2 -9.38 1.40 0.75
C ARG A 2 -9.29 0.25 -0.25
N GLY A 3 -8.73 -0.88 0.18
CA GLY A 3 -8.63 -2.09 -0.62
C GLY A 3 -7.21 -2.57 -0.81
N ARG A 4 -7.04 -3.51 -1.75
CA ARG A 4 -5.77 -4.17 -2.04
C ARG A 4 -5.52 -4.17 -3.54
N MET A 5 -4.30 -3.80 -3.95
CA MET A 5 -3.85 -3.86 -5.34
C MET A 5 -2.71 -4.89 -5.46
N ILE A 6 -2.69 -5.64 -6.56
CA ILE A 6 -1.60 -6.56 -6.88
C ILE A 6 -1.02 -6.15 -8.24
N VAL A 7 0.29 -5.91 -8.28
CA VAL A 7 1.06 -5.62 -9.50
C VAL A 7 2.00 -6.79 -9.73
N CYS A 8 1.71 -7.66 -10.71
CA CYS A 8 2.51 -8.86 -11.00
C CYS A 8 3.83 -8.56 -11.76
N GLY A 9 4.25 -7.31 -11.81
CA GLY A 9 5.45 -6.85 -12.52
C GLY A 9 6.04 -5.62 -11.84
N ASN A 10 6.77 -4.80 -12.60
CA ASN A 10 7.45 -3.63 -12.07
C ASN A 10 6.49 -2.44 -11.89
N ALA A 11 6.74 -1.63 -10.86
CA ALA A 11 6.07 -0.36 -10.64
C ALA A 11 6.98 0.83 -11.00
N GLY A 12 6.37 1.85 -11.62
CA GLY A 12 7.04 3.08 -12.02
C GLY A 12 7.39 4.00 -10.85
N LYS A 13 7.60 5.29 -11.17
CA LYS A 13 7.87 6.32 -10.16
C LYS A 13 6.61 6.62 -9.34
N ASN A 14 6.81 7.02 -8.09
CA ASN A 14 5.80 7.57 -7.18
C ASN A 14 4.66 6.58 -6.88
N LEU A 15 4.98 5.29 -6.73
CA LEU A 15 4.00 4.28 -6.36
C LEU A 15 3.37 4.64 -5.01
N GLY A 16 2.04 4.70 -4.96
CA GLY A 16 1.31 5.03 -3.74
C GLY A 16 1.38 6.51 -3.34
N ASP A 17 1.61 7.41 -4.30
CA ASP A 17 1.54 8.84 -4.01
C ASP A 17 0.15 9.26 -3.51
N SER A 18 0.12 10.09 -2.47
CA SER A 18 -1.10 10.49 -1.75
C SER A 18 -1.98 9.32 -1.28
N MET A 19 -1.35 8.18 -0.95
CA MET A 19 -2.03 7.02 -0.39
C MET A 19 -2.39 7.26 1.08
N TYR A 20 -3.68 7.39 1.39
CA TYR A 20 -4.14 7.53 2.77
C TYR A 20 -4.34 6.18 3.48
N ASP A 21 -4.76 5.14 2.76
CA ASP A 21 -5.02 3.81 3.28
C ASP A 21 -5.05 2.78 2.13
N GLY A 22 -4.97 1.49 2.47
CA GLY A 22 -4.92 0.36 1.55
C GLY A 22 -3.63 -0.47 1.63
N THR A 23 -3.47 -1.41 0.70
CA THR A 23 -2.25 -2.21 0.57
C THR A 23 -1.96 -2.46 -0.90
N ILE A 24 -0.70 -2.30 -1.31
CA ILE A 24 -0.24 -2.63 -2.67
C ILE A 24 0.79 -3.76 -2.53
N TYR A 25 0.66 -4.81 -3.34
CA TYR A 25 1.68 -5.86 -3.45
C TYR A 25 2.33 -5.76 -4.83
N VAL A 26 3.66 -5.72 -4.89
CA VAL A 26 4.42 -5.62 -6.14
C VAL A 26 5.32 -6.84 -6.29
N GLY A 27 5.15 -7.61 -7.36
CA GLY A 27 5.95 -8.81 -7.65
C GLY A 27 7.23 -8.53 -8.45
N GLY A 28 7.38 -7.31 -8.98
CA GLY A 28 8.62 -6.83 -9.59
C GLY A 28 9.33 -5.78 -8.74
N SER A 29 10.16 -4.95 -9.38
CA SER A 29 10.83 -3.83 -8.72
C SER A 29 9.95 -2.58 -8.66
N VAL A 30 10.15 -1.75 -7.63
CA VAL A 30 9.55 -0.42 -7.53
C VAL A 30 10.62 0.64 -7.81
N LYS A 31 10.35 1.57 -8.73
CA LYS A 31 11.31 2.61 -9.07
C LYS A 31 11.41 3.70 -8.00
N SER A 32 10.29 4.17 -7.46
CA SER A 32 10.24 5.02 -6.27
C SER A 32 8.85 5.00 -5.64
N PHE A 33 8.79 5.19 -4.33
CA PHE A 33 7.53 5.41 -3.62
C PHE A 33 7.08 6.87 -3.71
N GLY A 34 5.77 7.08 -3.61
CA GLY A 34 5.21 8.39 -3.31
C GLY A 34 5.51 8.81 -1.87
N VAL A 35 5.22 10.06 -1.53
CA VAL A 35 5.66 10.68 -0.27
C VAL A 35 5.17 9.91 0.97
N ASP A 36 3.97 9.35 0.91
CA ASP A 36 3.35 8.65 2.04
C ASP A 36 3.32 7.13 1.86
N ALA A 37 4.00 6.56 0.87
CA ALA A 37 4.03 5.11 0.66
C ALA A 37 5.30 4.51 1.24
N VAL A 38 5.14 3.48 2.07
CA VAL A 38 6.25 2.80 2.74
C VAL A 38 6.15 1.29 2.59
N GLU A 39 7.30 0.62 2.56
CA GLU A 39 7.33 -0.84 2.61
C GLU A 39 6.88 -1.34 3.99
N ALA A 40 6.25 -2.52 3.98
CA ALA A 40 5.86 -3.23 5.19
C ALA A 40 6.16 -4.72 5.05
N GLU A 41 6.20 -5.41 6.19
CA GLU A 41 6.41 -6.86 6.22
C GLU A 41 5.32 -7.61 5.45
N LEU A 42 5.74 -8.53 4.58
CA LEU A 42 4.85 -9.47 3.91
C LEU A 42 4.57 -10.67 4.84
N THR A 43 3.44 -10.61 5.54
CA THR A 43 3.06 -11.63 6.53
C THR A 43 2.51 -12.91 5.88
N ASP A 44 2.43 -14.01 6.64
CA ASP A 44 1.82 -15.25 6.13
C ASP A 44 0.34 -15.10 5.76
N ILE A 45 -0.37 -14.19 6.43
CA ILE A 45 -1.76 -13.83 6.08
C ILE A 45 -1.80 -13.15 4.71
N ASP A 46 -0.85 -12.26 4.43
CA ASP A 46 -0.73 -11.61 3.12
C ASP A 46 -0.43 -12.64 2.03
N LYS A 47 0.53 -13.54 2.29
CA LYS A 47 0.91 -14.62 1.35
C LYS A 47 -0.27 -15.54 1.05
N ALA A 48 -0.99 -16.00 2.08
CA ALA A 48 -2.15 -16.86 1.90
C ALA A 48 -3.25 -16.17 1.06
N TRP A 49 -3.46 -14.86 1.29
CA TRP A 49 -4.41 -14.07 0.52
C TRP A 49 -3.97 -13.89 -0.93
N LEU A 50 -2.69 -13.56 -1.18
CA LEU A 50 -2.10 -13.44 -2.51
C LEU A 50 -2.22 -14.74 -3.29
N LYS A 51 -1.84 -15.88 -2.70
CA LYS A 51 -1.95 -17.21 -3.31
C LYS A 51 -3.39 -17.47 -3.78
N ARG A 52 -4.37 -17.26 -2.89
CA ARG A 52 -5.79 -17.45 -3.22
C ARG A 52 -6.25 -16.56 -4.37
N LYS A 53 -5.88 -15.28 -4.36
CA LYS A 53 -6.30 -14.34 -5.41
C LYS A 53 -5.61 -14.58 -6.74
N LEU A 54 -4.30 -14.80 -6.75
CA LEU A 54 -3.55 -15.06 -7.98
C LEU A 54 -3.95 -16.39 -8.62
N THR A 55 -4.22 -17.44 -7.84
CA THR A 55 -4.77 -18.70 -8.37
C THR A 55 -6.15 -18.49 -9.01
N GLN A 56 -7.04 -17.70 -8.37
CA GLN A 56 -8.38 -17.43 -8.90
C GLN A 56 -8.36 -16.79 -10.31
N TYR A 57 -7.33 -16.00 -10.59
CA TYR A 57 -7.17 -15.31 -11.88
C TYR A 57 -6.09 -15.94 -12.77
N GLU A 58 -5.62 -17.15 -12.45
CA GLU A 58 -4.58 -17.86 -13.23
C GLU A 58 -3.27 -17.05 -13.40
N MET A 59 -2.95 -16.22 -12.42
CA MET A 59 -1.76 -15.35 -12.39
C MET A 59 -0.73 -15.78 -11.33
N MET A 60 -0.76 -17.03 -10.88
CA MET A 60 0.18 -17.53 -9.87
C MET A 60 1.61 -17.59 -10.47
N PRO A 61 2.60 -16.88 -9.89
CA PRO A 61 3.97 -16.98 -10.35
C PRO A 61 4.56 -18.35 -10.03
N GLU A 62 5.43 -18.87 -10.90
CA GLU A 62 6.10 -20.17 -10.70
C GLU A 62 6.87 -20.25 -9.38
N LYS A 63 7.45 -19.13 -8.94
CA LYS A 63 8.24 -19.02 -7.70
C LYS A 63 7.38 -18.76 -6.45
N GLY A 64 6.05 -18.85 -6.56
CA GLY A 64 5.14 -18.48 -5.47
C GLY A 64 5.07 -16.96 -5.25
N VAL A 65 4.75 -16.53 -4.03
CA VAL A 65 4.44 -15.12 -3.71
C VAL A 65 5.42 -14.47 -2.74
N ASP A 66 6.42 -15.20 -2.25
CA ASP A 66 7.35 -14.73 -1.22
C ASP A 66 8.23 -13.56 -1.67
N HIS A 67 8.33 -13.33 -2.98
CA HIS A 67 9.10 -12.25 -3.59
C HIS A 67 8.32 -10.92 -3.70
N PHE A 68 7.05 -10.87 -3.29
CA PHE A 68 6.27 -9.64 -3.38
C PHE A 68 6.69 -8.63 -2.30
N THR A 69 6.85 -7.37 -2.70
CA THR A 69 6.96 -6.24 -1.77
C THR A 69 5.57 -5.77 -1.39
N LYS A 70 5.30 -5.66 -0.09
CA LYS A 70 4.07 -5.04 0.42
C LYS A 70 4.31 -3.56 0.71
N VAL A 71 3.40 -2.72 0.25
CA VAL A 71 3.43 -1.27 0.42
C VAL A 71 2.14 -0.82 1.10
N VAL A 72 2.25 0.06 2.08
CA VAL A 72 1.15 0.62 2.88
C VAL A 72 1.31 2.13 3.03
N ALA A 73 0.29 2.80 3.56
CA ALA A 73 0.39 4.21 3.93
C ALA A 73 1.32 4.40 5.15
N GLY A 74 2.27 5.31 5.04
CA GLY A 74 3.19 5.75 6.07
C GLY A 74 2.57 6.72 7.07
N LYS A 75 1.41 7.30 6.73
CA LYS A 75 0.60 8.16 7.60
C LYS A 75 1.28 9.46 8.03
N MET A 76 2.29 9.90 7.28
CA MET A 76 2.93 11.20 7.49
C MET A 76 2.04 12.36 7.03
N LEU A 77 1.18 12.13 6.04
CA LEU A 77 0.27 13.16 5.52
C LEU A 77 -1.11 13.15 6.21
N TRP A 78 -1.25 12.37 7.30
CA TRP A 78 -2.47 12.33 8.09
C TRP A 78 -2.59 13.60 8.93
N ASN A 79 -3.21 14.63 8.36
CA ASN A 79 -3.53 15.86 9.09
C ASN A 79 -4.81 15.65 9.91
N TYR A 80 -4.64 15.27 11.17
CA TYR A 80 -5.72 15.37 12.15
C TYR A 80 -5.69 16.75 12.79
N ASP A 81 -6.87 17.37 12.86
CA ASP A 81 -7.03 18.56 13.66
C ASP A 81 -7.08 18.12 15.12
N ASN A 82 -6.03 18.44 15.87
CA ASN A 82 -5.92 18.07 17.29
C ASN A 82 -6.73 19.01 18.20
N LEU A 83 -7.33 20.06 17.63
CA LEU A 83 -8.14 21.02 18.37
C LEU A 83 -9.61 20.62 18.29
N GLU A 84 -10.25 20.57 19.46
CA GLU A 84 -11.70 20.52 19.54
C GLU A 84 -12.30 21.74 18.83
N PRO A 85 -13.51 21.66 18.26
CA PRO A 85 -14.13 22.79 17.57
C PRO A 85 -14.16 24.09 18.41
N THR A 86 -14.22 23.98 19.73
CA THR A 86 -14.18 25.09 20.69
C THR A 86 -12.79 25.70 20.87
N GLU A 87 -11.73 24.97 20.54
CA GLU A 87 -10.33 25.39 20.66
C GLU A 87 -9.79 26.01 19.36
N LYS A 88 -10.52 25.87 18.25
CA LYS A 88 -10.19 26.51 16.99
C LYS A 88 -10.47 28.01 17.10
N LYS A 89 -9.43 28.82 17.14
CA LYS A 89 -9.57 30.26 16.96
C LYS A 89 -10.16 30.53 15.57
N LEU A 90 -11.32 31.18 15.53
CA LEU A 90 -11.86 31.78 14.31
C LEU A 90 -10.85 32.82 13.80
N ILE A 91 -10.04 32.42 12.82
CA ILE A 91 -9.33 33.38 11.99
C ILE A 91 -10.34 33.79 10.92
N LEU A 92 -10.93 34.96 11.11
CA LEU A 92 -11.80 35.66 10.15
C LEU A 92 -10.96 36.24 9.00
#